data_AF-A0A9R0U938-F1
#
_entry.id   AF-A0A9R0U938-F1
#
_cell.length_a   1.000
_cell.length_b   1.000
_cell.length_c   1.000
_cell.angle_alpha   90.00
_cell.angle_beta   90.00
_cell.angle_gamma   90.00
#
_symmetry.space_group_name_H-M   'P 1'
#
loop_
_entity.id
_entity.type
_entity.pdbx_description
1 polymer ?
#
loop_
_entity_poly.entity_id
_entity_poly.type
_entity_poly.pdbx_seq_one_letter_code
_entity_poly.pdbx_strand_id
1 'polypeptide(L)' 'MGGYAVQPAKRAGAYVIATASPPSSDIVKATGADDIIDHTATSVLDTVTEPVDVLLNLAPITPPGFTALVTRGA' A
#
# COMPACT_ATOMS: atom_id res chain seq x y z
N MET A 1 7.07 -8.61 3.93
CA MET A 1 5.97 -9.60 3.86
C MET A 1 4.76 -9.13 3.03
N GLY A 2 4.67 -7.88 2.55
CA GLY A 2 3.50 -7.41 1.79
C GLY A 2 3.38 -7.89 0.33
N GLY A 3 4.49 -8.28 -0.33
CA GLY A 3 4.49 -8.67 -1.75
C GLY A 3 3.59 -9.87 -2.10
N TYR A 4 3.20 -10.70 -1.14
CA TYR A 4 2.26 -11.79 -1.37
C TYR A 4 0.84 -11.32 -1.69
N ALA A 5 0.43 -10.14 -1.23
CA ALA A 5 -0.91 -9.61 -1.50
C ALA A 5 -1.04 -8.91 -2.85
N VAL A 6 0.07 -8.44 -3.42
CA VAL A 6 0.08 -7.72 -4.71
C VAL A 6 -0.34 -8.64 -5.85
N GLN A 7 0.28 -9.81 -5.96
CA GLN A 7 0.00 -10.76 -7.05
C GLN A 7 -1.47 -11.17 -7.17
N PRO A 8 -2.18 -11.60 -6.09
CA PRO A 8 -3.60 -11.94 -6.19
C PRO A 8 -4.48 -10.73 -6.52
N ALA A 9 -4.20 -9.55 -5.95
CA ALA A 9 -4.94 -8.33 -6.27
C ALA A 9 -4.78 -7.96 -7.76
N LYS A 10 -3.56 -8.05 -8.30
CA LYS A 10 -3.31 -7.83 -9.73
C LYS A 10 -4.00 -8.86 -10.61
N ARG A 11 -3.99 -10.14 -10.23
CA ARG A 11 -4.73 -11.20 -10.96
C ARG A 11 -6.24 -10.97 -10.94
N ALA A 12 -6.77 -10.31 -9.91
CA ALA A 12 -8.17 -9.91 -9.83
C ALA A 12 -8.48 -8.63 -10.64
N GLY A 13 -7.49 -8.02 -11.31
CA GLY A 13 -7.67 -6.83 -12.13
C GLY A 13 -7.64 -5.50 -11.35
N ALA A 14 -7.22 -5.51 -10.09
CA ALA A 14 -7.13 -4.30 -9.29
C ALA A 14 -5.95 -3.39 -9.72
N TYR A 15 -6.13 -2.08 -9.50
CA TYR A 15 -5.03 -1.14 -9.38
C TYR A 15 -4.42 -1.28 -7.98
N VAL A 16 -3.11 -1.51 -7.90
CA VAL A 16 -2.43 -1.82 -6.64
C VAL A 16 -1.38 -0.77 -6.35
N ILE A 17 -1.66 0.01 -5.32
CA ILE A 17 -0.69 0.87 -4.64
C ILE A 17 -0.07 0.05 -3.51
N ALA A 18 1.24 -0.18 -3.56
CA ALA A 18 1.97 -0.89 -2.50
C ALA A 18 2.88 0.06 -1.73
N THR A 19 3.17 -0.26 -0.46
CA THR A 19 4.18 0.45 0.33
C THR A 19 5.42 -0.43 0.48
N ALA A 20 6.60 0.14 0.25
CA ALA A 20 7.86 -0.58 0.37
C ALA A 20 8.98 0.37 0.75
N SER A 21 9.93 -0.06 1.57
CA SER A 21 11.17 0.70 1.78
C SER A 21 12.10 0.53 0.57
N PRO A 22 13.12 1.39 0.40
CA PRO A 22 14.01 1.32 -0.77
C PRO A 22 14.64 -0.07 -1.02
N PRO A 23 15.08 -0.83 0.00
CA PRO A 23 15.63 -2.18 -0.24
C PRO A 23 14.63 -3.20 -0.79
N SER A 24 13.33 -2.94 -0.65
CA SER A 24 12.25 -3.87 -1.05
C SER A 24 11.47 -3.42 -2.29
N SER A 25 11.74 -2.22 -2.81
CA SER A 25 10.94 -1.61 -3.89
C SER A 25 10.96 -2.46 -5.16
N ASP A 26 12.13 -2.90 -5.60
CA ASP A 26 12.29 -3.70 -6.82
C ASP A 26 11.56 -5.04 -6.74
N ILE A 27 11.61 -5.68 -5.56
CA ILE A 27 10.89 -6.94 -5.30
C ILE A 27 9.38 -6.71 -5.39
N VAL A 28 8.87 -5.65 -4.76
CA VAL A 28 7.44 -5.31 -4.79
C VAL A 28 7.00 -4.92 -6.20
N LYS A 29 7.83 -4.20 -6.96
CA LYS A 29 7.56 -3.87 -8.36
C LYS A 29 7.42 -5.12 -9.22
N ALA A 30 8.31 -6.09 -9.03
CA ALA A 30 8.27 -7.37 -9.74
C ALA A 30 7.01 -8.20 -9.43
N THR A 31 6.33 -7.95 -8.30
CA THR A 31 5.03 -8.57 -7.99
C THR A 31 3.84 -7.97 -8.75
N GLY A 32 4.05 -6.87 -9.47
CA GLY A 32 3.06 -6.25 -10.35
C GLY A 32 2.35 -5.03 -9.77
N ALA A 33 2.85 -4.44 -8.68
CA ALA A 33 2.30 -3.19 -8.15
C ALA A 33 2.38 -2.07 -9.22
N ASP A 34 1.31 -1.29 -9.34
CA ASP A 34 1.26 -0.18 -10.29
C ASP A 34 2.01 1.04 -9.72
N ASP A 35 1.78 1.34 -8.44
CA ASP A 35 2.48 2.37 -7.70
C ASP A 35 3.18 1.80 -6.46
N ILE A 36 4.34 2.40 -6.15
CA ILE A 36 5.09 2.09 -4.94
C ILE A 36 5.36 3.37 -4.17
N ILE A 37 4.91 3.39 -2.92
CA ILE A 37 5.15 4.47 -1.98
C ILE A 37 6.26 4.07 -1.02
N ASP A 38 7.31 4.89 -0.96
CA ASP A 38 8.33 4.78 0.09
C ASP A 38 7.81 5.37 1.40
N HIS A 39 7.21 4.52 2.22
CA HIS A 39 6.69 4.86 3.54
C HIS A 39 7.77 5.31 4.55
N THR A 40 9.06 5.17 4.21
CA THR A 40 10.17 5.66 5.04
C THR A 40 10.56 7.10 4.70
N ALA A 41 10.18 7.58 3.52
CA ALA A 41 10.47 8.93 3.04
C ALA A 41 9.23 9.85 3.08
N THR A 42 8.05 9.32 2.81
CA THR A 42 6.81 10.10 2.77
C THR A 42 5.66 9.42 3.50
N SER A 43 4.72 10.23 3.96
CA SER A 43 3.46 9.77 4.52
C SER A 43 2.59 9.17 3.42
N VAL A 44 2.02 7.99 3.69
CA VAL A 44 1.05 7.34 2.79
C VAL A 44 -0.20 8.22 2.62
N LEU A 45 -0.63 8.90 3.69
CA LEU A 45 -1.80 9.78 3.70
C LEU A 45 -1.64 11.02 2.84
N ASP A 46 -0.41 11.48 2.65
CA ASP A 46 -0.10 12.66 1.83
C ASP A 46 0.12 12.27 0.36
N THR A 47 0.46 11.00 0.11
CA THR A 47 0.78 10.47 -1.22
C THR A 47 -0.46 9.91 -1.92
N VAL A 48 -1.34 9.21 -1.19
CA VAL A 48 -2.60 8.67 -1.71
C VAL A 48 -3.71 9.70 -1.50
N THR A 49 -3.93 10.54 -2.50
CA THR A 49 -4.90 11.63 -2.43
C THR A 49 -6.32 11.22 -2.79
N GLU A 50 -6.45 10.20 -3.65
CA GLU A 50 -7.74 9.66 -4.09
C GLU A 50 -8.22 8.53 -3.16
N PRO A 51 -9.55 8.33 -3.03
CA PRO A 51 -10.10 7.21 -2.27
C PRO A 51 -9.63 5.86 -2.82
N VAL A 52 -9.50 4.87 -1.92
CA VAL A 52 -9.18 3.47 -2.27
C VAL A 52 -10.35 2.56 -1.86
N ASP A 53 -10.68 1.58 -2.70
CA ASP A 53 -11.77 0.65 -2.41
C ASP A 53 -11.44 -0.32 -1.26
N VAL A 54 -10.16 -0.69 -1.14
CA VAL A 54 -9.68 -1.67 -0.17
C VAL A 54 -8.35 -1.24 0.43
N LEU A 55 -8.27 -1.21 1.75
CA LEU A 55 -7.03 -1.06 2.51
C LEU A 55 -6.63 -2.39 3.16
N LEU A 56 -5.52 -2.97 2.72
CA LEU A 56 -4.94 -4.15 3.35
C LEU A 56 -3.73 -3.77 4.22
N ASN A 57 -3.93 -3.71 5.53
CA ASN A 57 -2.84 -3.42 6.47
C ASN A 57 -2.06 -4.69 6.84
N LEU A 58 -0.78 -4.73 6.46
CA LEU A 58 0.18 -5.77 6.86
C LEU A 58 1.35 -5.18 7.66
N ALA A 59 1.28 -3.89 7.98
CA ALA A 59 2.30 -3.16 8.70
C ALA A 59 1.98 -3.13 10.21
N PRO A 60 3.02 -3.11 11.07
CA PRO A 60 2.84 -2.97 12.50
C PRO A 60 2.52 -1.51 12.84
N ILE A 61 1.27 -1.09 12.59
CA ILE A 61 0.77 0.25 12.93
C ILE A 61 -0.16 0.18 14.14
N THR A 62 -0.31 1.32 14.81
CA THR A 62 -1.23 1.45 15.94
C THR A 62 -2.68 1.52 15.46
N PRO A 63 -3.67 1.17 16.30
CA PRO A 63 -5.08 1.32 15.94
C PRO A 63 -5.46 2.75 15.51
N PRO A 64 -5.01 3.83 16.20
CA PRO A 64 -5.23 5.19 15.70
C PRO A 64 -4.61 5.46 14.32
N GLY A 65 -3.42 4.90 14.05
CA GLY A 65 -2.77 5.01 12.75
C GLY A 65 -3.56 4.30 11.63
N PHE A 66 -4.14 3.14 11.92
CA PHE A 66 -5.04 2.46 10.98
C PHE A 66 -6.32 3.25 10.74
N THR A 67 -6.94 3.78 11.80
CA THR A 67 -8.16 4.60 11.68
C THR A 67 -7.94 5.79 10.75
N ALA A 68 -6.81 6.49 10.88
CA ALA A 68 -6.49 7.63 10.01
C ALA A 68 -6.44 7.26 8.51
N LEU A 69 -6.00 6.04 8.18
CA LEU A 69 -5.96 5.54 6.81
C LEU A 69 -7.36 5.16 6.28
N VAL A 70 -8.22 4.60 7.12
CA VAL A 70 -9.58 4.18 6.71
C VAL A 70 -10.54 5.35 6.63
N THR A 71 -10.47 6.32 7.54
CA THR A 71 -11.41 7.46 7.59
C THR A 71 -11.25 8.41 6.41
N ARG A 72 -10.17 8.31 5.63
CA ARG A 72 -9.98 9.08 4.41
C ARG A 72 -10.64 8.43 3.18
N GLY A 73 -10.95 7.14 3.25
CA GLY A 73 -11.59 6.39 2.17
C GLY A 73 -13.13 6.32 2.26
N ALA A 74 -13.74 7.03 3.23
CA ALA A 74 -15.19 7.09 3.44
C ALA A 74 -15.79 8.43 3.00
#